data_AF-A0A8S3VJ26-F1
#
_entry.id   AF-A0A8S3VJ26-F1
#
_cell.length_a   1.000
_cell.length_b   1.000
_cell.length_c   1.000
_cell.angle_alpha   90.00
_cell.angle_beta   90.00
_cell.angle_gamma   90.00
#
_symmetry.space_group_name_H-M   'P 1'
#
loop_
_entity.id
_entity.type
_entity.pdbx_description
1 polymer ?
#
loop_
_entity_poly.entity_id
_entity_poly.type
_entity_poly.pdbx_seq_one_letter_code
_entity_poly.pdbx_strand_id
1 'polypeptide(L)'
;MKVCIIIGLRDDALDQIPSDVELQRFSSGCDESTIQKLAIHLGMTLKEWEKLVTDYRWIDIVKYRILVNWREKNSGRFSNLAKALTDMDVSTHTLCQVKRIRKGEYDISEEYMDLIPTDEILDELAQVIGVVSFQLGIELELPITSLDIIQYNNDRNLVAQCKDILYEWREQGVRPTIGVLVNALVNVGRGTKCLEEIIKSKGVKKYIPQEKVEEEKQGKLKTLMKKKK
;
A
#
# COMPACT_ATOMS: atom_id res chain seq x y z
N MET A 1 -29.67 18.09 6.94
CA MET A 1 -28.95 16.96 6.30
C MET A 1 -27.60 16.84 6.97
N LYS A 2 -27.28 15.69 7.56
CA LYS A 2 -25.91 15.43 8.03
C LYS A 2 -25.07 15.08 6.81
N VAL A 3 -24.14 15.94 6.45
CA VAL A 3 -23.15 15.64 5.41
C VAL A 3 -22.19 14.61 6.02
N CYS A 4 -22.04 13.45 5.38
CA CYS A 4 -21.02 12.50 5.79
C CYS A 4 -19.65 13.12 5.48
N ILE A 5 -18.96 13.59 6.53
CA ILE A 5 -17.61 14.13 6.40
C ILE A 5 -16.69 12.93 6.24
N ILE A 6 -16.05 12.81 5.08
CA ILE A 6 -14.89 11.93 4.97
C ILE A 6 -13.77 12.57 5.79
N ILE A 7 -13.67 12.20 7.07
CA ILE A 7 -12.67 12.73 8.01
C ILE A 7 -11.28 12.58 7.35
N GLY A 8 -10.45 13.62 7.45
CA GLY A 8 -9.09 13.64 6.89
C GLY A 8 -8.97 14.16 5.45
N LEU A 9 -10.05 14.19 4.66
CA LEU A 9 -10.10 14.96 3.41
C LEU A 9 -10.35 16.43 3.74
N ARG A 10 -9.56 17.32 3.11
CA ARG A 10 -9.82 18.76 3.16
C ARG A 10 -11.06 19.08 2.30
N ASP A 11 -11.75 20.18 2.55
CA ASP A 11 -12.98 20.53 1.82
C ASP A 11 -12.77 20.64 0.30
N ASP A 12 -11.56 21.01 -0.14
CA ASP A 12 -11.13 21.06 -1.55
C ASP A 12 -10.94 19.67 -2.18
N ALA A 13 -10.91 18.61 -1.39
CA ALA A 13 -10.68 17.26 -1.86
C ALA A 13 -11.97 16.57 -2.34
N LEU A 14 -13.16 17.09 -2.01
CA LEU A 14 -14.44 16.56 -2.49
C LEU A 14 -14.59 16.64 -4.01
N ASP A 15 -13.91 17.60 -4.64
CA ASP A 15 -13.90 17.76 -6.10
C ASP A 15 -12.80 16.95 -6.79
N GLN A 16 -11.92 16.30 -6.04
CA GLN A 16 -10.83 15.50 -6.58
C GLN A 16 -11.31 14.10 -6.99
N ILE A 17 -10.63 13.56 -7.99
CA ILE A 17 -10.77 12.17 -8.42
C ILE A 17 -9.92 11.30 -7.49
N PRO A 18 -10.49 10.27 -6.84
CA PRO A 18 -9.71 9.37 -5.99
C PRO A 18 -8.61 8.65 -6.77
N SER A 19 -7.40 8.68 -6.23
CA SER A 19 -6.26 7.88 -6.70
C SER A 19 -6.50 6.38 -6.47
N ASP A 20 -5.73 5.54 -7.17
CA ASP A 20 -5.80 4.08 -7.01
C ASP A 20 -5.56 3.67 -5.55
N VAL A 21 -4.57 4.26 -4.87
CA VAL A 21 -4.25 3.98 -3.47
C VAL A 21 -5.42 4.34 -2.55
N GLU A 22 -6.09 5.47 -2.79
CA GLU A 22 -7.25 5.87 -2.00
C GLU A 22 -8.43 4.92 -2.21
N LEU A 23 -8.68 4.47 -3.44
CA LEU A 23 -9.70 3.46 -3.72
C LEU A 23 -9.35 2.10 -3.11
N GLN A 24 -8.08 1.70 -3.13
CA GLN A 24 -7.61 0.45 -2.51
C GLN A 24 -7.83 0.49 -1.00
N ARG A 25 -7.35 1.54 -0.32
CA ARG A 25 -7.58 1.77 1.12
C ARG A 25 -9.07 1.77 1.48
N PHE A 26 -9.88 2.40 0.63
CA PHE A 26 -11.32 2.41 0.81
C PHE A 26 -11.89 0.99 0.74
N SER A 27 -11.54 0.28 -0.32
CA SER A 27 -12.07 -1.05 -0.61
C SER A 27 -11.72 -2.08 0.47
N SER A 28 -10.52 -2.01 1.04
CA SER A 28 -10.07 -2.92 2.09
C SER A 28 -10.77 -2.68 3.42
N GLY A 29 -11.21 -1.44 3.69
CA GLY A 29 -12.01 -1.09 4.86
C GLY A 29 -13.49 -1.44 4.77
N CYS A 30 -13.96 -1.93 3.61
CA CYS A 30 -15.35 -2.31 3.38
C CYS A 30 -15.54 -3.83 3.44
N ASP A 31 -16.61 -4.25 4.10
CA ASP A 31 -17.12 -5.61 3.91
C ASP A 31 -17.83 -5.77 2.56
N GLU A 32 -18.08 -7.03 2.17
CA GLU A 32 -18.69 -7.38 0.90
C GLU A 32 -20.10 -6.77 0.73
N SER A 33 -20.92 -6.81 1.80
CA SER A 33 -22.29 -6.29 1.74
C SER A 33 -22.31 -4.77 1.54
N THR A 34 -21.41 -4.07 2.21
CA THR A 34 -21.26 -2.61 2.13
C THR A 34 -20.81 -2.22 0.74
N ILE A 35 -19.80 -2.90 0.16
CA ILE A 35 -19.33 -2.56 -1.18
C ILE A 35 -20.40 -2.84 -2.25
N GLN A 36 -21.21 -3.89 -2.07
CA GLN A 36 -22.25 -4.24 -3.03
C GLN A 36 -23.36 -3.19 -3.03
N LYS A 37 -23.82 -2.79 -1.84
CA LYS A 37 -24.79 -1.69 -1.71
C LYS A 37 -24.22 -0.40 -2.29
N LEU A 38 -22.97 -0.09 -2.00
CA LEU A 38 -22.30 1.09 -2.55
C LEU A 38 -22.25 1.06 -4.07
N ALA A 39 -21.89 -0.07 -4.67
CA ALA A 39 -21.87 -0.24 -6.12
C ALA A 39 -23.23 0.11 -6.74
N ILE A 40 -24.33 -0.38 -6.15
CA ILE A 40 -25.70 -0.10 -6.61
C ILE A 40 -26.02 1.41 -6.51
N HIS A 41 -25.69 2.05 -5.38
CA HIS A 41 -25.88 3.50 -5.21
C HIS A 41 -25.02 4.34 -6.17
N LEU A 42 -23.87 3.80 -6.60
CA LEU A 42 -22.99 4.39 -7.59
C LEU A 42 -23.39 4.05 -9.05
N GLY A 43 -24.56 3.44 -9.25
CA GLY A 43 -25.17 3.17 -10.55
C GLY A 43 -24.73 1.87 -11.22
N MET A 44 -24.05 0.97 -10.48
CA MET A 44 -23.72 -0.36 -10.98
C MET A 44 -24.93 -1.29 -10.94
N THR A 45 -25.12 -2.08 -12.00
CA THR A 45 -26.17 -3.09 -12.05
C THR A 45 -25.74 -4.39 -11.33
N LEU A 46 -26.72 -5.18 -10.86
CA LEU A 46 -26.45 -6.50 -10.28
C LEU A 46 -25.69 -7.43 -11.23
N LYS A 47 -25.98 -7.35 -12.54
CA LYS A 47 -25.29 -8.14 -13.57
C LYS A 47 -23.81 -7.78 -13.70
N GLU A 48 -23.46 -6.50 -13.57
CA GLU A 48 -22.05 -6.07 -13.57
C GLU A 48 -21.32 -6.55 -12.31
N TRP A 49 -21.98 -6.53 -11.15
CA TRP A 49 -21.46 -7.10 -9.91
C TRP A 49 -21.17 -8.60 -10.05
N GLU A 50 -22.16 -9.39 -10.50
CA GLU A 50 -22.02 -10.84 -10.68
C GLU A 50 -20.91 -11.20 -11.65
N LYS A 51 -20.77 -10.42 -12.73
CA LYS A 51 -19.67 -10.59 -13.68
C LYS A 51 -18.31 -10.39 -13.01
N LEU A 52 -18.14 -9.33 -12.22
CA LEU A 52 -16.87 -9.08 -11.52
C LEU A 52 -16.55 -10.16 -10.49
N VAL A 53 -17.54 -10.63 -9.73
CA VAL A 53 -17.36 -11.74 -8.79
C VAL A 53 -16.96 -13.03 -9.51
N THR A 54 -17.42 -13.23 -10.74
CA THR A 54 -17.03 -14.38 -11.58
C THR A 54 -15.63 -14.21 -12.16
N ASP A 55 -15.28 -13.00 -12.62
CA ASP A 55 -14.02 -12.69 -13.29
C ASP A 55 -12.83 -12.67 -12.31
N TYR A 56 -13.07 -12.38 -11.02
CA TYR A 56 -12.04 -12.25 -10.00
C TYR A 56 -12.25 -13.23 -8.84
N ARG A 57 -11.22 -14.02 -8.53
CA ARG A 57 -11.25 -15.04 -7.46
C ARG A 57 -11.36 -14.44 -6.06
N TRP A 58 -10.78 -13.27 -5.83
CA TRP A 58 -10.62 -12.69 -4.49
C TRP A 58 -11.54 -11.49 -4.29
N ILE A 59 -12.30 -11.51 -3.21
CA ILE A 59 -13.30 -10.47 -2.93
C ILE A 59 -12.67 -9.08 -2.78
N ASP A 60 -11.45 -8.97 -2.23
CA ASP A 60 -10.79 -7.67 -2.08
C ASP A 60 -10.46 -7.01 -3.43
N ILE A 61 -10.18 -7.83 -4.45
CA ILE A 61 -9.98 -7.35 -5.82
C ILE A 61 -11.30 -6.91 -6.42
N VAL A 62 -12.37 -7.68 -6.21
CA VAL A 62 -13.72 -7.30 -6.64
C VAL A 62 -14.10 -5.94 -6.07
N LYS A 63 -13.89 -5.73 -4.76
CA LYS A 63 -14.18 -4.45 -4.08
C LYS A 63 -13.43 -3.29 -4.73
N TYR A 64 -12.13 -3.44 -4.97
CA TYR A 64 -11.32 -2.42 -5.63
C TYR A 64 -11.79 -2.15 -7.06
N ARG A 65 -12.01 -3.21 -7.85
CA ARG A 65 -12.41 -3.11 -9.27
C ARG A 65 -13.75 -2.42 -9.45
N ILE A 66 -14.67 -2.58 -8.50
CA ILE A 66 -15.94 -1.86 -8.49
C ILE A 66 -15.73 -0.35 -8.44
N LEU A 67 -14.85 0.10 -7.54
CA LEU A 67 -14.56 1.52 -7.37
C LEU A 67 -13.81 2.08 -8.57
N VAL A 68 -12.87 1.33 -9.13
CA VAL A 68 -12.17 1.73 -10.36
C VAL A 68 -13.14 1.88 -11.52
N ASN A 69 -13.98 0.87 -11.75
CA ASN A 69 -14.98 0.91 -12.83
C ASN A 69 -15.95 2.07 -12.66
N TRP A 70 -16.37 2.34 -11.43
CA TRP A 70 -17.21 3.50 -11.14
C TRP A 70 -16.49 4.82 -11.45
N ARG A 71 -15.25 4.98 -10.97
CA ARG A 71 -14.43 6.19 -11.20
C ARG A 71 -14.28 6.46 -12.70
N GLU A 72 -13.94 5.43 -13.48
CA GLU A 72 -13.70 5.53 -14.92
C GLU A 72 -14.99 5.83 -15.70
N LYS A 73 -16.12 5.20 -15.36
CA LYS A 73 -17.39 5.38 -16.08
C LYS A 73 -18.04 6.74 -15.81
N ASN A 74 -17.92 7.27 -14.59
CA ASN A 74 -18.71 8.42 -14.14
C ASN A 74 -17.86 9.66 -13.82
N SER A 75 -16.57 9.67 -14.15
CA SER A 75 -15.61 10.68 -13.65
C SER A 75 -15.70 10.81 -12.13
N GLY A 76 -15.73 9.67 -11.44
CA GLY A 76 -16.11 9.57 -10.03
C GLY A 76 -15.23 10.44 -9.14
N ARG A 77 -15.86 11.40 -8.44
CA ARG A 77 -15.21 12.27 -7.46
C ARG A 77 -15.51 11.82 -6.04
N PHE A 78 -14.70 12.28 -5.08
CA PHE A 78 -14.98 12.04 -3.66
C PHE A 78 -16.37 12.53 -3.23
N SER A 79 -16.89 13.62 -3.80
CA SER A 79 -18.24 14.13 -3.53
C SER A 79 -19.34 13.12 -3.87
N ASN A 80 -19.24 12.43 -5.01
CA ASN A 80 -20.17 11.37 -5.40
C ASN A 80 -20.13 10.19 -4.43
N LEU A 81 -18.93 9.78 -4.00
CA LEU A 81 -18.72 8.70 -3.04
C LEU A 81 -19.27 9.06 -1.65
N ALA A 82 -18.99 10.27 -1.18
CA ALA A 82 -19.50 10.81 0.09
C ALA A 82 -21.04 10.88 0.09
N LYS A 83 -21.64 11.28 -1.03
CA LYS A 83 -23.11 11.29 -1.18
C LYS A 83 -23.68 9.89 -1.11
N ALA A 84 -23.14 8.93 -1.86
CA ALA A 84 -23.62 7.55 -1.83
C ALA A 84 -23.53 6.92 -0.43
N LEU A 85 -22.43 7.16 0.29
CA LEU A 85 -22.27 6.72 1.68
C LEU A 85 -23.28 7.37 2.64
N THR A 86 -23.59 8.65 2.43
CA THR A 86 -24.63 9.37 3.19
C THR A 86 -26.00 8.74 2.93
N ASP A 87 -26.33 8.46 1.68
CA ASP A 87 -27.62 7.88 1.28
C ASP A 87 -27.81 6.46 1.81
N MET A 88 -26.71 5.72 2.04
CA MET A 88 -26.72 4.38 2.63
C MET A 88 -26.79 4.38 4.17
N ASP A 89 -26.81 5.56 4.82
CA ASP A 89 -26.69 5.73 6.28
C ASP A 89 -25.48 4.99 6.88
N VAL A 90 -24.41 4.83 6.07
CA VAL A 90 -23.12 4.30 6.55
C VAL A 90 -22.41 5.47 7.22
N SER A 91 -22.89 5.84 8.41
CA SER A 91 -22.47 7.05 9.11
C SER A 91 -21.07 6.95 9.73
N THR A 92 -20.45 5.77 9.75
CA THR A 92 -19.09 5.57 10.27
C THR A 92 -18.51 4.27 9.72
N HIS A 93 -17.64 4.34 8.73
CA HIS A 93 -16.67 3.26 8.49
C HIS A 93 -15.40 3.91 7.98
N THR A 94 -14.28 3.65 8.64
CA THR A 94 -12.85 3.69 8.26
C THR A 94 -12.34 4.45 7.01
N LEU A 95 -13.08 4.52 5.90
CA LEU A 95 -13.48 5.75 5.16
C LEU A 95 -12.58 6.98 5.26
N CYS A 96 -12.68 7.45 6.50
CA CYS A 96 -12.41 8.77 7.01
C CYS A 96 -11.15 8.74 7.91
N GLN A 97 -10.51 7.59 8.04
CA GLN A 97 -9.27 7.45 8.77
C GLN A 97 -8.11 7.45 7.77
N VAL A 98 -8.01 8.52 6.97
CA VAL A 98 -6.69 8.94 6.49
C VAL A 98 -5.94 9.39 7.75
N LYS A 99 -5.34 8.42 8.47
CA LYS A 99 -4.48 8.71 9.61
C LYS A 99 -3.29 9.49 9.07
N ARG A 100 -3.35 10.81 9.16
CA ARG A 100 -2.17 11.64 9.03
C ARG A 100 -1.29 11.33 10.23
N ILE A 101 -0.29 10.49 10.03
CA ILE A 101 0.73 10.26 11.04
C ILE A 101 1.46 11.58 11.25
N ARG A 102 1.52 12.05 12.50
CA ARG A 102 2.33 13.20 12.87
C ARG A 102 3.79 12.77 12.83
N LYS A 103 4.59 13.51 12.05
CA LYS A 103 6.04 13.31 11.96
C LYS A 103 6.65 13.39 13.37
N GLY A 104 7.28 12.32 13.86
CA GLY A 104 8.00 12.31 15.14
C GLY A 104 7.49 11.33 16.22
N GLU A 105 6.44 10.55 15.96
CA GLU A 105 5.94 9.50 16.88
C GLU A 105 6.41 8.10 16.47
N TYR A 106 7.68 7.95 16.08
CA TYR A 106 8.24 6.65 15.69
C TYR A 106 9.28 6.21 16.70
N ASP A 107 9.33 4.91 16.99
CA ASP A 107 10.38 4.32 17.84
C ASP A 107 11.73 4.21 17.09
N ILE A 108 11.78 4.54 15.80
CA ILE A 108 12.97 4.37 14.95
C ILE A 108 13.78 5.68 14.89
N SER A 109 15.10 5.56 15.13
CA SER A 109 16.07 6.66 14.99
C SER A 109 16.04 7.24 13.58
N GLU A 110 16.09 8.58 13.47
CA GLU A 110 16.06 9.30 12.19
C GLU A 110 17.20 8.88 11.25
N GLU A 111 18.34 8.46 11.80
CA GLU A 111 19.51 8.02 11.02
C GLU A 111 19.24 6.77 10.15
N TYR A 112 18.22 5.97 10.50
CA TYR A 112 17.84 4.78 9.77
C TYR A 112 16.77 5.05 8.71
N MET A 113 16.06 6.17 8.78
CA MET A 113 14.86 6.42 7.96
C MET A 113 15.16 6.45 6.46
N ASP A 114 16.33 6.94 6.06
CA ASP A 114 16.74 7.01 4.65
C ASP A 114 17.43 5.74 4.14
N LEU A 115 17.62 4.74 5.01
CA LEU A 115 18.28 3.49 4.61
C LEU A 115 17.32 2.55 3.89
N ILE A 116 17.87 1.72 3.01
CA ILE A 116 17.12 0.67 2.31
C ILE A 116 17.19 -0.61 3.17
N PRO A 117 16.06 -1.28 3.44
CA PRO A 117 16.03 -2.53 4.21
C PRO A 117 16.79 -3.65 3.48
N THR A 118 17.57 -4.41 4.23
CA THR A 118 18.26 -5.61 3.73
C THR A 118 17.31 -6.81 3.64
N ASP A 119 17.73 -7.87 2.93
CA ASP A 119 16.98 -9.13 2.85
C ASP A 119 16.65 -9.69 4.24
N GLU A 120 17.60 -9.64 5.16
CA GLU A 120 17.41 -10.15 6.52
C GLU A 120 16.36 -9.34 7.29
N ILE A 121 16.28 -8.03 7.07
CA ILE A 121 15.25 -7.19 7.68
C ILE A 121 13.88 -7.55 7.12
N LEU A 122 13.76 -7.70 5.79
CA LEU A 122 12.49 -8.04 5.14
C LEU A 122 12.00 -9.43 5.51
N ASP A 123 12.90 -10.41 5.58
CA ASP A 123 12.58 -11.78 5.95
C ASP A 123 12.07 -11.88 7.39
N GLU A 124 12.74 -11.21 8.33
CA GLU A 124 12.31 -11.18 9.73
C GLU A 124 10.99 -10.40 9.87
N LEU A 125 10.85 -9.29 9.14
CA LEU A 125 9.62 -8.49 9.13
C LEU A 125 8.42 -9.30 8.60
N ALA A 126 8.62 -10.11 7.56
CA ALA A 126 7.57 -10.96 7.00
C ALA A 126 7.01 -11.97 8.02
N GLN A 127 7.84 -12.45 8.94
CA GLN A 127 7.41 -13.37 10.02
C GLN A 127 6.48 -12.67 11.03
N VAL A 128 6.67 -11.37 11.26
CA VAL A 128 5.93 -10.62 12.29
C VAL A 128 4.72 -9.85 11.78
N ILE A 129 4.56 -9.61 10.48
CA ILE A 129 3.40 -8.86 9.94
C ILE A 129 2.13 -9.72 9.83
N GLY A 130 2.25 -11.00 9.47
CA GLY A 130 1.11 -11.92 9.42
C GLY A 130 -0.03 -11.45 8.51
N VAL A 131 -1.25 -11.39 9.05
CA VAL A 131 -2.51 -11.21 8.28
C VAL A 131 -2.69 -9.85 7.60
N VAL A 132 -1.90 -8.83 7.96
CA VAL A 132 -2.05 -7.49 7.38
C VAL A 132 -1.12 -7.24 6.18
N SER A 133 -0.46 -8.28 5.66
CA SER A 133 0.47 -8.20 4.54
C SER A 133 -0.14 -7.57 3.29
N PHE A 134 -1.38 -7.93 2.96
CA PHE A 134 -2.08 -7.34 1.81
C PHE A 134 -2.31 -5.84 1.97
N GLN A 135 -2.80 -5.42 3.15
CA GLN A 135 -2.98 -4.00 3.45
C GLN A 135 -1.63 -3.26 3.44
N LEU A 136 -0.56 -3.91 3.91
CA LEU A 136 0.78 -3.33 3.84
C LEU A 136 1.18 -3.07 2.39
N GLY A 137 0.93 -4.01 1.48
CA GLY A 137 1.20 -3.83 0.05
C GLY A 137 0.48 -2.62 -0.54
N ILE A 138 -0.77 -2.37 -0.13
CA ILE A 138 -1.53 -1.16 -0.51
C ILE A 138 -0.85 0.10 0.04
N GLU A 139 -0.44 0.11 1.31
CA GLU A 139 0.23 1.25 1.94
C GLU A 139 1.63 1.52 1.38
N LEU A 140 2.25 0.49 0.79
CA LEU A 140 3.50 0.56 0.04
C LEU A 140 3.28 0.94 -1.42
N GLU A 141 2.04 1.26 -1.80
CA GLU A 141 1.62 1.72 -3.14
C GLU A 141 1.92 0.69 -4.24
N LEU A 142 1.90 -0.60 -3.92
CA LEU A 142 2.05 -1.65 -4.92
C LEU A 142 0.81 -1.73 -5.84
N PRO A 143 1.01 -2.04 -7.13
CA PRO A 143 -0.10 -2.30 -8.04
C PRO A 143 -0.95 -3.48 -7.56
N ILE A 144 -2.28 -3.36 -7.64
CA ILE A 144 -3.20 -4.44 -7.24
C ILE A 144 -2.93 -5.74 -8.02
N THR A 145 -2.46 -5.62 -9.27
CA THR A 145 -2.14 -6.76 -10.13
C THR A 145 -0.96 -7.54 -9.58
N SER A 146 0.05 -6.86 -9.04
CA SER A 146 1.16 -7.51 -8.34
C SER A 146 0.66 -8.21 -7.07
N LEU A 147 -0.17 -7.53 -6.28
CA LEU A 147 -0.75 -8.11 -5.05
C LEU A 147 -1.59 -9.36 -5.33
N ASP A 148 -2.39 -9.36 -6.40
CA ASP A 148 -3.18 -10.51 -6.83
C ASP A 148 -2.29 -11.70 -7.23
N ILE A 149 -1.27 -11.44 -8.06
CA ILE A 149 -0.31 -12.48 -8.47
C ILE A 149 0.38 -13.07 -7.24
N ILE A 150 0.79 -12.24 -6.28
CA ILE A 150 1.44 -12.71 -5.04
C ILE A 150 0.48 -13.56 -4.20
N GLN A 151 -0.78 -13.12 -4.02
CA GLN A 151 -1.79 -13.90 -3.31
C GLN A 151 -2.07 -15.24 -3.99
N TYR A 152 -2.16 -15.24 -5.32
CA TYR A 152 -2.37 -16.44 -6.11
C TYR A 152 -1.22 -17.44 -5.98
N ASN A 153 0.04 -16.97 -6.08
CA ASN A 153 1.22 -17.82 -6.02
C ASN A 153 1.46 -18.43 -4.65
N ASN A 154 1.04 -17.74 -3.59
CA ASN A 154 1.31 -18.12 -2.20
C ASN A 154 0.03 -18.43 -1.43
N ASP A 155 -0.94 -19.10 -2.07
CA ASP A 155 -2.27 -19.39 -1.51
C ASP A 155 -2.19 -19.86 -0.04
N ARG A 156 -2.90 -19.15 0.85
CA ARG A 156 -2.93 -19.33 2.33
C ARG A 156 -1.60 -19.18 3.08
N ASN A 157 -0.45 -19.06 2.42
CA ASN A 157 0.85 -18.83 3.07
C ASN A 157 1.10 -17.34 3.28
N LEU A 158 0.55 -16.79 4.37
CA LEU A 158 0.63 -15.35 4.68
C LEU A 158 2.06 -14.83 4.85
N VAL A 159 2.98 -15.66 5.36
CA VAL A 159 4.39 -15.27 5.51
C VAL A 159 5.05 -15.15 4.15
N ALA A 160 4.85 -16.12 3.25
CA ALA A 160 5.38 -16.05 1.89
C ALA A 160 4.76 -14.89 1.10
N GLN A 161 3.44 -14.65 1.23
CA GLN A 161 2.79 -13.47 0.67
C GLN A 161 3.41 -12.16 1.18
N CYS A 162 3.65 -12.06 2.50
CA CYS A 162 4.25 -10.86 3.08
C CYS A 162 5.68 -10.67 2.59
N LYS A 163 6.46 -11.74 2.48
CA LYS A 163 7.81 -11.70 1.93
C LYS A 163 7.77 -11.19 0.49
N ASP A 164 7.00 -11.81 -0.39
CA ASP A 164 6.92 -11.40 -1.79
C ASP A 164 6.45 -9.95 -1.96
N ILE A 165 5.50 -9.48 -1.13
CA ILE A 165 5.07 -8.06 -1.11
C ILE A 165 6.23 -7.14 -0.75
N LEU A 166 6.99 -7.46 0.30
CA LEU A 166 8.11 -6.63 0.75
C LEU A 166 9.25 -6.60 -0.30
N TYR A 167 9.51 -7.71 -0.96
CA TYR A 167 10.52 -7.80 -2.02
C TYR A 167 10.08 -7.06 -3.29
N GLU A 168 8.84 -7.27 -3.74
CA GLU A 168 8.25 -6.56 -4.88
C GLU A 168 8.30 -5.04 -4.65
N TRP A 169 7.92 -4.58 -3.45
CA TRP A 169 8.01 -3.16 -3.10
C TRP A 169 9.45 -2.65 -3.10
N ARG A 170 10.41 -3.42 -2.58
CA ARG A 170 11.80 -2.97 -2.60
C ARG A 170 12.36 -2.87 -4.02
N GLU A 171 11.93 -3.74 -4.92
CA GLU A 171 12.43 -3.76 -6.30
C GLU A 171 11.75 -2.70 -7.19
N GLN A 172 10.46 -2.46 -7.00
CA GLN A 172 9.66 -1.58 -7.87
C GLN A 172 9.32 -0.22 -7.24
N GLY A 173 9.46 -0.11 -5.93
CA GLY A 173 9.05 1.08 -5.17
C GLY A 173 9.92 2.30 -5.46
N VAL A 174 9.29 3.47 -5.50
CA VAL A 174 9.99 4.74 -5.59
C VAL A 174 10.60 5.05 -4.22
N ARG A 175 11.91 4.83 -4.07
CA ARG A 175 12.69 5.03 -2.83
C ARG A 175 12.24 4.08 -1.70
N PRO A 176 12.59 2.79 -1.79
CA PRO A 176 12.18 1.77 -0.82
C PRO A 176 13.00 1.89 0.48
N THR A 177 12.68 2.89 1.28
CA THR A 177 13.41 3.23 2.50
C THR A 177 12.69 2.72 3.75
N ILE A 178 13.43 2.56 4.85
CA ILE A 178 12.87 2.25 6.18
C ILE A 178 11.80 3.27 6.56
N GLY A 179 11.97 4.55 6.24
CA GLY A 179 10.98 5.58 6.51
C GLY A 179 9.64 5.35 5.81
N VAL A 180 9.66 4.84 4.58
CA VAL A 180 8.43 4.44 3.85
C VAL A 180 7.78 3.22 4.52
N LEU A 181 8.57 2.19 4.89
CA LEU A 181 8.05 1.04 5.64
C LEU A 181 7.43 1.43 6.97
N VAL A 182 8.08 2.32 7.71
CA VAL A 182 7.58 2.85 8.98
C VAL A 182 6.20 3.49 8.80
N ASN A 183 6.04 4.34 7.80
CA ASN A 183 4.76 4.97 7.50
C ASN A 183 3.69 3.93 7.16
N ALA A 184 4.03 2.97 6.30
CA ALA A 184 3.11 1.90 5.93
C ALA A 184 2.70 1.04 7.14
N LEU A 185 3.64 0.66 8.00
CA LEU A 185 3.40 -0.14 9.22
C LEU A 185 2.48 0.56 10.22
N VAL A 186 2.65 1.87 10.39
CA VAL A 186 1.79 2.67 11.25
C VAL A 186 0.38 2.79 10.67
N ASN A 187 0.27 2.98 9.34
CA ASN A 187 -1.03 3.03 8.67
C ASN A 187 -1.82 1.71 8.81
N VAL A 188 -1.13 0.57 8.76
CA VAL A 188 -1.77 -0.75 8.99
C VAL A 188 -1.92 -1.11 10.47
N GLY A 189 -1.58 -0.21 11.40
CA GLY A 189 -1.79 -0.37 12.83
C GLY A 189 -0.86 -1.36 13.53
N ARG A 190 0.29 -1.72 12.93
CA ARG A 190 1.28 -2.62 13.57
C ARG A 190 2.28 -1.88 14.47
N GLY A 191 2.37 -0.56 14.35
CA GLY A 191 3.38 0.24 15.05
C GLY A 191 4.80 0.00 14.51
N THR A 192 5.81 0.63 15.12
CA THR A 192 7.20 0.60 14.63
C THR A 192 8.16 -0.28 15.42
N LYS A 193 7.76 -0.69 16.63
CA LYS A 193 8.63 -1.38 17.58
C LYS A 193 9.24 -2.67 17.03
N CYS A 194 8.47 -3.47 16.30
CA CYS A 194 8.99 -4.70 15.69
C CYS A 194 10.11 -4.41 14.69
N LEU A 195 9.95 -3.39 13.85
CA LEU A 195 10.96 -3.00 12.87
C LEU A 195 12.21 -2.41 13.56
N GLU A 196 12.03 -1.65 14.64
CA GLU A 196 13.14 -1.14 15.45
C GLU A 196 14.00 -2.27 16.05
N GLU A 197 13.36 -3.28 16.66
CA GLU A 197 14.03 -4.45 17.25
C GLU A 197 14.79 -5.25 16.18
N ILE A 198 14.20 -5.40 14.98
CA ILE A 198 14.84 -6.07 13.83
C ILE A 198 16.07 -5.27 13.37
N ILE A 199 15.93 -3.95 13.20
CA ILE A 199 17.03 -3.06 12.79
C ILE A 199 18.20 -3.14 13.77
N LYS A 200 17.92 -3.07 15.07
CA LYS A 200 18.94 -3.15 16.13
C LYS A 200 19.65 -4.50 16.17
N SER A 201 18.92 -5.60 15.92
CA SER A 201 19.48 -6.94 15.99
C SER A 201 20.30 -7.35 14.76
N LYS A 202 19.94 -6.86 13.56
CA LYS A 202 20.59 -7.26 12.29
C LYS A 202 21.62 -6.24 11.79
N GLY A 203 21.50 -4.98 12.20
CA GLY A 203 22.35 -3.88 11.75
C GLY A 203 22.04 -3.46 10.31
N VAL A 204 21.85 -2.16 10.06
CA VAL A 204 21.61 -1.66 8.71
C VAL A 204 22.95 -1.29 8.05
N LYS A 205 23.35 -2.00 7.00
CA LYS A 205 24.47 -1.58 6.15
C LYS A 205 23.94 -0.59 5.12
N LYS A 206 24.67 0.50 4.85
CA LYS A 206 24.34 1.39 3.72
C LYS A 206 24.29 0.59 2.43
N TYR A 207 23.09 0.40 1.89
CA TYR A 207 22.90 -0.19 0.57
C TYR A 207 23.46 0.78 -0.48
N ILE A 208 24.38 0.30 -1.32
CA ILE A 208 24.88 1.02 -2.49
C ILE A 208 24.23 0.34 -3.71
N PRO A 209 23.40 1.05 -4.50
CA PRO A 209 22.78 0.51 -5.70
C PRO A 209 23.82 -0.11 -6.64
N GLN A 210 23.51 -1.27 -7.25
CA GLN A 210 24.45 -2.01 -8.10
C GLN A 210 25.01 -1.16 -9.26
N GLU A 211 24.24 -0.21 -9.79
CA GLU A 211 24.69 0.73 -10.82
C GLU A 211 25.91 1.57 -10.36
N LYS A 212 25.95 2.01 -9.11
CA LYS A 212 27.11 2.74 -8.55
C LYS A 212 28.31 1.83 -8.30
N VAL A 213 28.08 0.54 -8.03
CA VAL A 213 29.15 -0.44 -7.83
C VAL A 213 29.87 -0.73 -9.15
N GLU A 214 29.15 -0.76 -10.27
CA GLU A 214 29.76 -0.91 -11.60
C GLU A 214 30.53 0.34 -12.06
N GLU A 215 30.00 1.54 -11.79
CA GLU A 215 30.73 2.79 -12.05
C GLU A 215 32.03 2.90 -11.24
N GLU A 216 32.03 2.51 -9.96
CA GLU A 216 33.24 2.49 -9.15
C GLU A 216 34.26 1.44 -9.62
N LYS A 217 33.79 0.26 -10.07
CA LYS A 217 34.66 -0.78 -10.64
C LYS A 217 35.31 -0.28 -11.94
N GLN A 218 34.53 0.36 -12.83
CA GLN A 218 35.03 0.94 -14.06
C GLN A 218 36.00 2.11 -13.81
N GLY A 219 35.72 2.95 -12.80
CA GLY A 219 36.61 4.04 -12.39
C GLY A 219 37.95 3.54 -11.85
N LYS A 220 37.95 2.49 -11.01
CA LYS A 220 39.17 1.87 -10.48
C LYS A 220 40.01 1.19 -11.59
N LEU A 221 39.38 0.52 -12.56
CA LEU A 221 40.07 -0.08 -13.70
C LEU A 221 40.76 0.96 -14.60
N LYS A 222 40.09 2.09 -14.90
CA LYS A 222 40.68 3.20 -15.68
C LYS A 222 41.88 3.83 -14.96
N THR A 223 41.84 3.89 -13.64
CA THR A 223 42.92 4.46 -12.81
C THR A 223 44.15 3.53 -12.75
N LEU A 224 43.93 2.21 -12.72
CA LEU A 224 44.99 1.20 -12.78
C LEU A 224 45.67 1.14 -14.15
N MET A 225 44.94 1.33 -15.25
CA MET A 225 45.52 1.35 -16.59
C MET A 225 46.36 2.60 -16.90
N LYS A 226 46.08 3.74 -16.24
CA LYS A 226 46.90 4.95 -16.35
C LYS A 226 48.24 4.88 -15.58
N LYS A 227 48.37 3.99 -14.59
CA LYS A 227 49.60 3.78 -13.81
C LYS A 227 50.58 2.77 -14.43
N LYS A 228 50.22 2.12 -15.55
CA LYS A 228 51.05 1.13 -16.25
C LYS A 228 51.63 1.62 -17.59
N LYS A 229 51.58 2.93 -17.85
CA LYS A 229 52.34 3.61 -18.91
C LYS A 229 53.39 4.49 -18.27
#